data_AF-A0A4R4C2M9-F1
#
_entry.id   AF-A0A4R4C2M9-F1
#
_cell.length_a   1.000
_cell.length_b   1.000
_cell.length_c   1.000
_cell.angle_alpha   90.00
_cell.angle_beta   90.00
_cell.angle_gamma   90.00
#
_symmetry.space_group_name_H-M   'P 1'
#
loop_
_entity.id
_entity.type
_entity.pdbx_description
1 polymer ?
#
loop_
_entity_poly.entity_id
_entity_poly.type
_entity_poly.pdbx_seq_one_letter_code
_entity_poly.pdbx_strand_id
1 'polypeptide(L)'
;MSKDNLLDSLKEAAKQRAIGSDELRAMLDDEVRILSSGARVHDYIHVFAIRHLRERMRRQDDLHDDTRADAPSADADPRPSHRL
;
A
#
# COMPACT_ATOMS: atom_id res chain seq x y z
N MET A 1 1.95 -7.74 -2.53
CA MET A 1 2.55 -8.36 -1.33
C MET A 1 1.56 -8.25 -0.18
N SER A 2 0.65 -9.24 -0.09
CA SER A 2 -0.49 -9.24 0.84
C SER A 2 -0.06 -9.46 2.29
N LYS A 3 -0.79 -8.83 3.23
CA LYS A 3 -0.61 -8.92 4.69
C LYS A 3 -0.50 -10.36 5.21
N ASP A 4 -1.08 -11.31 4.48
CA ASP A 4 -1.03 -12.75 4.77
C ASP A 4 0.40 -13.26 4.93
N ASN A 5 1.37 -12.70 4.20
CA ASN A 5 2.76 -13.15 4.28
C ASN A 5 3.47 -12.83 5.61
N LEU A 6 3.07 -11.76 6.32
CA LEU A 6 3.78 -11.32 7.52
C LEU A 6 3.41 -12.17 8.75
N LEU A 7 2.11 -12.46 8.89
CA LEU A 7 1.61 -13.32 9.97
C LEU A 7 2.08 -14.76 9.75
N ASP A 8 2.10 -15.24 8.51
CA ASP A 8 2.58 -16.59 8.21
C ASP A 8 4.10 -16.70 8.43
N SER A 9 4.88 -15.68 8.07
CA SER A 9 6.31 -15.61 8.42
C SER A 9 6.54 -15.66 9.94
N LEU A 10 5.70 -14.97 10.73
CA LEU A 10 5.77 -15.00 12.19
C LEU A 10 5.41 -16.38 12.76
N LYS A 11 4.38 -17.03 12.22
CA LYS A 11 4.00 -18.40 12.62
C LYS A 11 5.12 -19.40 12.31
N GLU A 12 5.76 -19.30 11.16
CA GLU A 12 6.89 -20.16 10.81
C GLU A 12 8.08 -19.95 11.75
N ALA A 13 8.41 -18.70 12.10
CA ALA A 13 9.44 -18.40 13.09
C ALA A 13 9.07 -18.94 14.50
N ALA A 14 7.79 -18.90 14.87
CA ALA A 14 7.31 -19.46 16.14
C ALA A 14 7.44 -20.99 16.17
N LYS A 15 7.08 -21.67 15.08
CA LYS A 15 7.25 -23.13 14.94
C LYS A 15 8.71 -23.55 15.11
N GLN A 16 9.65 -22.83 14.49
CA GLN A 16 11.09 -23.10 14.62
C GLN A 16 11.60 -22.96 16.06
N ARG A 17 10.91 -22.17 16.89
CA ARG A 17 11.25 -21.94 18.30
C ARG A 17 10.40 -22.78 19.26
N ALA A 18 9.58 -23.71 18.74
CA ALA A 18 8.62 -24.49 19.52
C ALA A 18 7.64 -23.64 20.36
N ILE A 19 7.33 -22.43 19.90
CA ILE A 19 6.36 -21.54 20.54
C ILE A 19 4.96 -21.98 20.13
N GLY A 20 4.10 -22.20 21.12
CA GLY A 20 2.70 -22.59 20.90
C GLY A 20 1.85 -21.47 20.31
N SER A 21 0.69 -21.78 19.73
CA SER A 21 -0.21 -20.76 19.15
C SER A 21 -0.71 -19.76 20.20
N ASP A 22 -1.02 -20.26 21.39
CA ASP A 22 -1.58 -19.45 22.47
C ASP A 22 -0.49 -18.56 23.09
N GLU A 23 0.72 -19.09 23.21
CA GLU A 23 1.91 -18.35 23.63
C GLU A 23 2.26 -17.27 22.60
N LEU A 24 2.27 -17.59 21.31
CA LEU A 24 2.50 -16.62 20.24
C LEU A 24 1.47 -15.48 20.27
N ARG A 25 0.21 -15.81 20.55
CA ARG A 25 -0.86 -14.83 20.69
C ARG A 25 -0.63 -13.91 21.89
N ALA A 26 -0.29 -14.47 23.05
CA ALA A 26 0.02 -13.69 24.24
C ALA A 26 1.21 -12.75 24.00
N MET A 27 2.28 -13.23 23.37
CA MET A 27 3.43 -12.40 22.99
C MET A 27 3.04 -11.25 22.06
N LEU A 28 2.15 -11.50 21.10
CA LEU A 28 1.67 -10.46 20.18
C LEU A 28 0.83 -9.41 20.92
N ASP A 29 -0.06 -9.85 21.81
CA ASP A 29 -0.90 -8.96 22.61
C ASP A 29 -0.05 -8.08 23.55
N ASP A 30 0.99 -8.66 24.15
CA ASP A 30 1.96 -7.92 24.98
C ASP A 30 2.73 -6.88 24.16
N GLU A 31 3.21 -7.25 22.97
CA GLU A 31 3.92 -6.33 22.07
C GLU A 31 3.01 -5.16 21.66
N VAL A 32 1.75 -5.44 21.31
CA VAL A 32 0.75 -4.39 20.99
C VAL A 32 0.51 -3.48 22.20
N ARG A 33 0.43 -4.05 23.41
CA ARG A 33 0.26 -3.27 24.64
C ARG A 33 1.46 -2.37 24.91
N ILE A 34 2.68 -2.85 24.72
CA ILE A 34 3.91 -2.07 24.88
C ILE A 34 3.95 -0.92 23.87
N LEU A 35 3.70 -1.21 22.59
CA LEU A 35 3.75 -0.22 21.53
C LEU A 35 2.65 0.84 21.66
N SER A 36 1.45 0.45 22.09
CA SER A 36 0.35 1.39 22.34
C SER A 36 0.55 2.21 23.62
N SER A 37 1.45 1.82 24.51
CA SER A 37 1.71 2.56 25.75
C SER A 37 2.35 3.91 25.45
N GLY A 38 1.57 4.98 25.65
CA GLY A 38 2.01 6.36 25.44
C GLY A 38 1.82 6.88 24.01
N ALA A 39 1.40 6.03 23.07
CA ALA A 39 1.12 6.41 21.69
C ALA A 39 -0.40 6.50 21.45
N ARG A 40 -0.86 7.52 20.74
CA ARG A 40 -2.28 7.63 20.38
C ARG A 40 -2.52 6.71 19.19
N VAL A 41 -3.53 5.85 19.26
CA VAL A 41 -3.95 4.97 18.15
C VAL A 41 -4.07 5.74 16.81
N HIS A 42 -4.49 7.01 16.88
CA HIS A 42 -4.56 7.90 15.72
C HIS A 42 -3.24 8.11 14.98
N ASP A 43 -2.10 8.13 15.68
CA ASP A 43 -0.79 8.36 15.08
C ASP A 43 -0.37 7.16 14.21
N TYR A 44 -0.67 5.93 14.67
CA TYR A 44 -0.45 4.72 13.88
C TYR A 44 -1.39 4.63 12.68
N ILE A 45 -2.67 4.99 12.86
CA ILE A 45 -3.64 5.04 11.77
C ILE A 45 -3.19 6.02 10.68
N HIS A 46 -2.56 7.14 11.05
CA HIS A 46 -2.08 8.15 10.11
C HIS A 46 -1.08 7.56 9.10
N VAL A 47 -0.11 6.76 9.56
CA VAL A 47 0.88 6.11 8.69
C VAL A 47 0.21 5.16 7.71
N PHE A 48 -0.76 4.36 8.18
CA PHE A 48 -1.54 3.48 7.30
C PHE A 48 -2.39 4.26 6.30
N ALA A 49 -3.00 5.35 6.72
CA ALA A 49 -3.81 6.21 5.86
C ALA A 49 -2.97 6.82 4.73
N ILE A 50 -1.78 7.36 5.02
CA ILE A 50 -0.86 7.89 4.01
C ILE A 50 -0.48 6.79 3.01
N ARG A 51 -0.10 5.60 3.51
CA ARG A 51 0.28 4.47 2.64
C ARG A 51 -0.85 4.05 1.71
N HIS A 52 -2.06 3.90 2.24
CA HIS A 52 -3.23 3.53 1.43
C HIS A 52 -3.62 4.63 0.46
N LEU A 53 -3.55 5.90 0.87
CA LEU A 53 -3.86 7.03 0.00
C LEU A 53 -2.89 7.10 -1.18
N ARG A 54 -1.58 6.96 -0.93
CA ARG A 54 -0.56 6.94 -1.99
C ARG A 54 -0.76 5.78 -2.98
N GLU A 55 -1.11 4.60 -2.48
CA GLU A 55 -1.44 3.46 -3.34
C GLU A 55 -2.69 3.72 -4.18
N ARG A 56 -3.71 4.33 -3.58
CA ARG A 56 -4.93 4.71 -4.31
C ARG A 56 -4.64 5.75 -5.39
N MET A 57 -3.80 6.74 -5.10
CA MET A 57 -3.37 7.75 -6.07
C MET A 57 -2.63 7.10 -7.24
N ARG A 58 -1.65 6.22 -6.99
CA ARG A 58 -0.95 5.49 -8.06
C ARG A 58 -1.91 4.75 -8.99
N ARG A 59 -2.89 4.02 -8.43
CA ARG A 59 -3.88 3.30 -9.25
C ARG A 59 -4.75 4.23 -10.07
N GLN A 60 -5.04 5.44 -9.57
CA GLN A 60 -5.77 6.45 -10.32
C GLN A 60 -4.91 7.04 -11.43
N ASP A 61 -3.61 7.27 -11.17
CA ASP A 61 -2.66 7.74 -12.18
C ASP A 61 -2.48 6.70 -13.30
N ASP A 62 -2.32 5.41 -12.97
CA ASP A 62 -2.22 4.32 -13.95
C ASP A 62 -3.49 4.25 -14.83
N LEU A 63 -4.68 4.39 -14.22
CA LEU A 63 -5.96 4.40 -14.95
C LEU A 63 -6.11 5.63 -15.88
N HIS A 64 -5.56 6.77 -15.46
CA HIS A 64 -5.59 8.01 -16.23
C HIS A 64 -4.54 8.01 -17.35
N ASP A 65 -3.40 7.34 -17.17
CA ASP A 65 -2.37 7.16 -18.19
C ASP A 65 -2.86 6.22 -19.30
N ASP A 66 -3.52 5.11 -18.96
CA ASP A 66 -4.21 4.24 -19.92
C ASP A 66 -5.28 5.00 -20.73
N THR A 67 -6.04 5.88 -20.08
CA THR A 67 -7.05 6.71 -20.76
C THR A 67 -6.42 7.76 -21.70
N ARG A 68 -5.20 8.22 -21.41
CA ARG A 68 -4.46 9.18 -22.24
C ARG A 68 -3.73 8.51 -23.39
N ALA A 69 -3.26 7.27 -23.21
CA ALA A 69 -2.65 6.46 -24.26
C ALA A 69 -3.66 6.05 -25.35
N ASP A 70 -4.96 5.96 -25.01
CA ASP A 70 -6.04 5.63 -25.94
C ASP A 70 -6.69 6.88 -26.59
N ALA A 71 -6.30 8.09 -26.18
CA ALA A 71 -6.71 9.31 -26.86
C ALA A 71 -5.81 9.52 -28.10
N PRO A 72 -6.34 9.51 -29.34
CA PRO A 72 -5.51 9.77 -30.51
C PRO A 72 -4.95 11.18 -30.40
N SER A 73 -3.62 11.30 -30.42
CA SER A 73 -2.90 12.57 -30.45
C SER A 73 -3.45 13.45 -31.57
N ALA A 74 -4.35 14.36 -31.22
CA ALA A 74 -4.82 15.44 -32.08
C ALA A 74 -3.76 16.54 -32.18
N ASP A 75 -2.52 16.14 -32.43
CA ASP A 75 -1.41 17.05 -32.69
C ASP A 75 -0.58 16.51 -33.86
N ALA A 76 -1.24 16.51 -35.01
CA ALA A 76 -0.60 16.49 -36.31
C ALA A 76 -1.41 17.42 -37.21
N ASP A 77 -1.30 18.73 -36.98
CA ASP A 77 -1.60 19.70 -38.02
C ASP A 77 -0.29 20.15 -38.68
N PRO A 78 0.12 19.55 -39.81
CA PRO A 78 1.08 20.15 -40.68
C PRO A 78 0.33 20.81 -41.85
N ARG A 79 0.21 22.13 -41.83
CA ARG A 79 0.75 23.05 -42.87
C ARG A 79 -0.07 24.35 -42.97
N PRO A 80 0.58 25.52 -43.07
CA PRO A 80 -0.05 26.66 -43.71
C PRO A 80 0.04 26.43 -45.23
N SER A 81 -1.10 26.36 -45.90
CA SER A 81 -1.18 26.33 -47.37
C SER A 81 -2.41 27.12 -47.80
N HIS A 82 -2.28 28.44 -47.99
CA HIS A 82 -2.83 29.12 -49.16
C HIS A 82 -2.50 30.63 -49.25
N ARG A 83 -1.96 31.00 -50.43
CA ARG A 83 -2.25 32.17 -51.30
C ARG A 83 -2.25 33.60 -50.74
N LEU A 84 -1.47 34.48 -51.38
CA LEU A 84 -1.83 35.24 -52.60
C LEU A 84 -0.57 35.80 -53.28
#